data_AF-A0A7C6HYN0-F1
#
_entry.id   AF-A0A7C6HYN0-F1
#
_cell.length_a   1.000
_cell.length_b   1.000
_cell.length_c   1.000
_cell.angle_alpha   90.00
_cell.angle_beta   90.00
_cell.angle_gamma   90.00
#
_symmetry.space_group_name_H-M   'P 1'
#
loop_
_entity.id
_entity.type
_entity.pdbx_description
1 polymer ?
#
loop_
_entity_poly.entity_id
_entity_poly.type
_entity_poly.pdbx_seq_one_letter_code
_entity_poly.pdbx_strand_id
1 'polypeptide(L)'
;MWGVYTVEGKSGGKSEPGSFLFKVGQWEPYEESDPIDPNEALEAILRHLDRTSKGSITAVTQLMIAPGYPFHYPDGLITNFHQPRSTLLLLVAAFIGEGWREVYRFALENNYRFLSYGDGSLLWKNPK
;
A
#
# COMPACT_ATOMS: atom_id res chain seq x y z
N MET A 1 0.00 6.13 12.33
CA MET A 1 0.49 7.39 11.75
C MET A 1 1.98 7.21 11.55
N TRP A 2 2.39 6.72 10.38
CA TRP A 2 3.80 6.61 10.01
C TRP A 2 4.06 7.77 9.04
N GLY A 3 4.85 8.74 9.48
CA GLY A 3 5.27 9.85 8.63
C GLY A 3 6.28 9.37 7.60
N VAL A 4 6.17 9.85 6.38
CA VAL A 4 7.25 9.73 5.38
C VAL A 4 8.34 10.70 5.81
N TYR A 5 9.51 10.19 6.22
CA TYR A 5 10.69 11.01 6.46
C TYR A 5 11.60 10.92 5.25
N THR A 6 11.81 12.04 4.57
CA THR A 6 12.87 12.19 3.57
C THR A 6 14.16 12.53 4.30
N VAL A 7 15.16 11.65 4.28
CA VAL A 7 16.53 12.00 4.68
C VAL A 7 17.24 12.54 3.44
N GLU A 8 17.22 13.85 3.25
CA GLU A 8 18.06 14.49 2.23
C GLU A 8 19.52 14.51 2.71
N GLY A 9 20.40 13.85 1.95
CA GLY A 9 21.84 13.98 2.12
C GLY A 9 22.27 15.44 1.93
N LYS A 10 23.03 15.96 2.89
CA LYS A 10 23.50 17.36 2.95
C LYS A 10 24.07 17.85 1.61
N SER A 11 23.36 18.77 0.98
CA SER A 11 23.97 19.85 0.18
C SER A 11 23.09 21.10 0.40
N GLY A 12 23.69 22.16 0.92
CA GLY A 12 23.00 23.35 1.43
C GLY A 12 22.17 24.06 0.36
N GLY A 13 20.85 24.02 0.54
CA GLY A 13 19.88 24.92 -0.06
C GLY A 13 18.57 24.78 0.72
N LYS A 14 18.03 25.86 1.28
CA LYS A 14 16.71 25.82 1.92
C LYS A 14 15.67 25.60 0.83
N SER A 15 15.16 24.38 0.69
CA SER A 15 14.01 24.08 -0.17
C SER A 15 12.72 24.51 0.55
N GLU A 16 11.86 25.26 -0.14
CA GLU A 16 10.47 25.47 0.29
C GLU A 16 9.73 24.14 0.47
N PRO A 17 8.64 24.05 1.25
CA PRO A 17 7.88 22.81 1.40
C PRO A 17 7.31 22.40 0.03
N GLY A 18 8.00 21.48 -0.63
CA GLY A 18 7.81 21.19 -2.05
C GLY A 18 6.43 20.62 -2.34
N SER A 19 5.74 21.16 -3.35
CA SER A 19 4.58 20.48 -3.92
C SER A 19 5.08 19.17 -4.54
N PHE A 20 4.67 18.03 -3.99
CA PHE A 20 4.94 16.75 -4.62
C PHE A 20 4.29 16.74 -6.00
N LEU A 21 5.08 16.53 -7.06
CA LEU A 21 4.59 16.47 -8.43
C LEU A 21 3.60 15.32 -8.64
N PHE A 22 3.78 14.23 -7.88
CA PHE A 22 2.94 13.04 -7.94
C PHE A 22 2.23 12.83 -6.60
N LYS A 23 0.90 12.78 -6.65
CA LYS A 23 0.03 12.53 -5.52
C LYS A 23 -1.07 11.55 -5.92
N VAL A 24 -1.27 10.52 -5.11
CA VAL A 24 -2.43 9.61 -5.21
C VAL A 24 -3.40 9.92 -4.09
N GLY A 25 -4.65 10.22 -4.45
CA GLY A 25 -5.76 10.47 -3.55
C GLY A 25 -6.19 9.22 -2.77
N GLN A 26 -7.02 9.43 -1.76
CA GLN A 26 -7.45 8.33 -0.89
C GLN A 26 -8.38 7.34 -1.58
N TRP A 27 -9.31 7.82 -2.39
CA TRP A 27 -10.36 7.02 -3.04
C TRP A 27 -10.21 6.94 -4.56
N GLU A 28 -9.15 7.53 -5.10
CA GLU A 28 -8.86 7.60 -6.54
C GLU A 28 -8.94 6.24 -7.27
N PRO A 29 -8.48 5.10 -6.71
CA PRO A 29 -8.60 3.81 -7.39
C PRO A 29 -10.03 3.27 -7.53
N TYR A 30 -10.99 3.89 -6.85
CA TYR A 30 -12.41 3.51 -6.87
C TYR A 30 -13.25 4.47 -7.72
N GLU A 31 -12.66 5.54 -8.22
CA GLU A 31 -13.32 6.45 -9.15
C GLU A 31 -13.44 5.79 -10.52
N GLU A 32 -14.55 6.05 -11.23
CA GLU A 32 -14.77 5.53 -12.57
C GLU A 32 -13.66 6.02 -13.50
N SER A 33 -12.81 5.09 -13.93
CA SER A 33 -11.71 5.32 -14.87
C SER A 33 -11.54 4.09 -15.75
N ASP A 34 -11.04 4.30 -16.96
CA ASP A 34 -10.69 3.19 -17.83
C ASP A 34 -9.56 2.39 -17.17
N PRO A 35 -9.71 1.06 -17.04
CA PRO A 35 -8.68 0.24 -16.42
C PRO A 35 -7.38 0.32 -17.24
N ILE A 36 -6.30 0.73 -16.58
CA ILE A 36 -4.96 0.79 -17.17
C ILE A 36 -4.29 -0.58 -16.99
N ASP A 37 -3.69 -1.12 -18.04
CA ASP A 37 -2.88 -2.33 -17.92
C ASP A 37 -1.67 -2.07 -16.99
N PRO A 38 -1.37 -2.95 -16.02
CA PRO A 38 -0.26 -2.72 -15.10
C PRO A 38 1.09 -2.53 -15.78
N ASN A 39 1.36 -3.25 -16.87
CA ASN A 39 2.62 -3.13 -17.59
C ASN A 39 2.68 -1.79 -18.33
N GLU A 40 1.56 -1.34 -18.91
CA GLU A 40 1.47 -0.01 -19.52
C GLU A 40 1.75 1.10 -18.50
N ALA A 41 1.21 0.97 -17.28
CA ALA A 41 1.50 1.90 -16.19
C ALA A 41 2.99 1.91 -15.82
N LEU A 42 3.63 0.73 -15.74
CA LEU A 42 5.06 0.63 -15.45
C LEU A 42 5.93 1.21 -16.58
N GLU A 43 5.57 0.97 -17.83
CA GLU A 43 6.23 1.58 -18.99
C GLU A 43 6.13 3.11 -18.96
N ALA A 44 4.97 3.66 -18.60
CA ALA A 44 4.79 5.10 -18.46
C ALA A 44 5.72 5.70 -17.39
N ILE A 45 5.88 4.99 -16.26
CA ILE A 45 6.82 5.35 -15.18
C ILE A 45 8.27 5.33 -15.71
N LEU A 46 8.68 4.27 -16.42
CA LEU A 46 10.02 4.16 -17.00
C LEU A 46 10.30 5.28 -18.01
N ARG A 47 9.38 5.52 -18.94
CA ARG A 47 9.49 6.62 -19.92
C ARG A 47 9.62 7.98 -19.23
N HIS A 48 8.94 8.21 -18.11
CA HIS A 48 9.08 9.44 -17.34
C HIS A 48 10.47 9.58 -16.72
N LEU A 49 11.00 8.50 -16.13
CA LEU A 49 12.35 8.47 -15.55
C LEU A 49 13.41 8.77 -16.62
N ASP A 50 13.32 8.13 -17.78
CA ASP A 50 14.23 8.35 -18.91
C ASP A 50 14.20 9.80 -19.40
N ARG A 51 13.00 10.34 -19.64
CA ARG A 51 12.79 11.72 -20.11
C ARG A 51 13.30 12.77 -19.14
N THR A 52 13.26 12.48 -17.84
CA THR A 52 13.71 13.39 -16.79
C THR A 52 15.15 13.13 -16.34
N SER A 53 15.79 12.08 -16.88
CA SER A 53 17.12 11.61 -16.47
C SER A 53 17.21 11.39 -14.95
N LYS A 54 16.12 10.92 -14.33
CA LYS A 54 16.04 10.63 -12.90
C LYS A 54 16.14 9.12 -12.66
N GLY A 55 16.79 8.73 -11.56
CA GLY A 55 16.85 7.33 -11.12
C GLY A 55 15.67 6.89 -10.24
N SER A 56 14.81 7.82 -9.82
CA SER A 56 13.67 7.53 -8.94
C SER A 56 12.55 8.57 -9.07
N ILE A 57 11.34 8.15 -8.68
CA ILE A 57 10.17 9.03 -8.50
C ILE A 57 9.84 9.11 -7.02
N THR A 58 9.63 10.32 -6.53
CA THR A 58 9.08 10.58 -5.20
C THR A 58 7.63 11.00 -5.35
N ALA A 59 6.74 10.30 -4.66
CA ALA A 59 5.31 10.56 -4.65
C ALA A 59 4.76 10.49 -3.23
N VAL A 60 3.61 11.12 -3.01
CA VAL A 60 2.83 10.94 -1.78
C VAL A 60 1.53 10.23 -2.09
N THR A 61 1.08 9.40 -1.16
CA THR A 61 -0.17 8.66 -1.31
C THR A 61 -1.01 8.76 -0.05
N GLN A 62 -2.31 8.93 -0.24
CA GLN A 62 -3.33 8.80 0.80
C GLN A 62 -4.18 7.54 0.58
N LEU A 63 -3.77 6.67 -0.37
CA LEU A 63 -4.48 5.50 -0.85
C LEU A 63 -5.10 4.68 0.28
N MET A 64 -6.43 4.51 0.22
CA MET A 64 -7.14 3.52 1.01
C MET A 64 -7.23 2.23 0.22
N ILE A 65 -6.83 1.12 0.83
CA ILE A 65 -7.04 -0.23 0.27
C ILE A 65 -8.12 -0.91 1.10
N ALA A 66 -9.25 -1.16 0.45
CA ALA A 66 -10.45 -1.76 1.00
C ALA A 66 -10.98 -2.86 0.07
N PRO A 67 -11.87 -3.76 0.55
CA PRO A 67 -12.41 -4.85 -0.25
C PRO A 67 -12.90 -4.40 -1.62
N GLY A 68 -12.53 -5.15 -2.67
CA GLY A 68 -12.75 -4.79 -4.07
C GLY A 68 -11.54 -4.17 -4.78
N TYR A 69 -10.48 -3.79 -4.04
CA TYR A 69 -9.26 -3.26 -4.65
C TYR A 69 -8.54 -4.27 -5.56
N PRO A 70 -8.19 -3.91 -6.81
CA PRO A 70 -7.48 -4.80 -7.72
C PRO A 70 -5.97 -4.80 -7.43
N PHE A 71 -5.47 -5.86 -6.79
CA PHE A 71 -4.03 -6.02 -6.59
C PHE A 71 -3.34 -6.50 -7.88
N HIS A 72 -2.45 -5.67 -8.42
CA HIS A 72 -1.73 -6.00 -9.66
C HIS A 72 -0.42 -6.77 -9.44
N TYR A 73 0.39 -6.35 -8.47
CA TYR A 73 1.77 -6.87 -8.29
C TYR A 73 2.00 -7.80 -7.10
N PRO A 74 1.51 -7.50 -5.88
CA PRO A 74 1.81 -8.39 -4.75
C PRO A 74 1.04 -9.71 -4.87
N ASP A 75 1.73 -10.82 -4.65
CA ASP A 75 1.14 -12.16 -4.57
C ASP A 75 1.07 -12.67 -3.12
N GLY A 76 1.89 -12.10 -2.23
CA GLY A 76 1.86 -12.37 -0.80
C GLY A 76 1.94 -11.09 0.03
N LEU A 77 1.39 -11.13 1.24
CA LEU A 77 1.42 -10.05 2.22
C LEU A 77 1.92 -10.64 3.55
N ILE A 78 3.04 -10.11 4.05
CA ILE A 78 3.51 -10.36 5.41
C ILE A 78 3.10 -9.16 6.26
N THR A 79 2.34 -9.38 7.31
CA THR A 79 1.84 -8.31 8.19
C THR A 79 1.53 -8.81 9.58
N ASN A 80 1.57 -7.93 10.59
CA ASN A 80 1.06 -8.22 11.93
C ASN A 80 -0.47 -8.42 11.94
N PHE A 81 -0.98 -9.00 13.03
CA PHE A 81 -2.40 -9.01 13.35
C PHE A 81 -2.87 -7.65 13.86
N HIS A 82 -3.86 -7.08 13.18
CA HIS A 82 -4.39 -5.73 13.48
C HIS A 82 -5.65 -5.77 14.35
N GLN A 83 -5.98 -4.67 15.02
CA GLN A 83 -7.23 -4.63 15.77
C GLN A 83 -8.46 -4.67 14.86
N PRO A 84 -9.58 -5.27 15.32
CA PRO A 84 -10.89 -5.12 14.69
C PRO A 84 -11.24 -3.64 14.48
N ARG A 85 -11.84 -3.31 13.32
CA ARG A 85 -12.22 -1.95 12.91
C ARG A 85 -11.05 -0.99 12.64
N SER A 86 -9.85 -1.51 12.37
CA SER A 86 -8.73 -0.71 11.87
C SER A 86 -8.73 -0.60 10.34
N THR A 87 -8.10 0.44 9.79
CA THR A 87 -7.90 0.57 8.33
C THR A 87 -6.95 -0.50 7.78
N LEU A 88 -5.99 -0.97 8.58
CA LEU A 88 -5.10 -2.08 8.19
C LEU A 88 -5.84 -3.41 8.08
N LEU A 89 -6.93 -3.60 8.83
CA LEU A 89 -7.81 -4.75 8.63
C LEU A 89 -8.52 -4.71 7.27
N LEU A 90 -8.82 -3.50 6.73
CA LEU A 90 -9.38 -3.36 5.39
C LEU A 90 -8.40 -3.82 4.32
N LEU A 91 -7.11 -3.52 4.46
CA LEU A 91 -6.05 -4.03 3.58
C LEU A 91 -6.02 -5.56 3.60
N VAL A 92 -6.04 -6.17 4.78
CA VAL A 92 -6.07 -7.64 4.90
C VAL A 92 -7.33 -8.22 4.25
N ALA A 93 -8.50 -7.65 4.55
CA ALA A 93 -9.77 -8.09 3.97
C ALA A 93 -9.80 -7.94 2.44
N ALA A 94 -9.18 -6.89 1.90
CA ALA A 94 -9.04 -6.71 0.46
C ALA A 94 -8.11 -7.76 -0.16
N PHE A 95 -7.02 -8.11 0.52
CA PHE A 95 -5.97 -8.98 -0.02
C PHE A 95 -6.37 -10.46 -0.08
N ILE A 96 -7.04 -10.97 0.96
CA ILE A 96 -7.44 -12.39 1.05
C ILE A 96 -8.95 -12.63 0.93
N GLY A 97 -9.75 -11.59 0.70
CA GLY A 97 -11.20 -11.69 0.61
C GLY A 97 -11.85 -12.18 1.91
N GLU A 98 -13.00 -12.85 1.81
CA GLU A 98 -13.82 -13.27 2.96
C GLU A 98 -13.09 -14.13 4.01
N GLY A 99 -11.98 -14.79 3.64
CA GLY A 99 -11.16 -15.63 4.52
C GLY A 99 -10.50 -14.91 5.69
N TRP A 100 -10.42 -13.57 5.67
CA TRP A 100 -9.82 -12.81 6.77
C TRP A 100 -10.50 -13.05 8.12
N ARG A 101 -11.82 -13.31 8.15
CA ARG A 101 -12.54 -13.57 9.40
C ARG A 101 -12.14 -14.88 10.04
N GLU A 102 -11.84 -15.89 9.24
CA GLU A 102 -11.40 -17.20 9.73
C GLU A 102 -10.00 -17.09 10.32
N VAL A 103 -9.07 -16.46 9.59
CA VAL A 103 -7.70 -16.18 10.04
C VAL A 103 -7.70 -15.44 11.39
N TYR A 104 -8.53 -14.41 11.53
CA TYR A 104 -8.58 -13.61 12.75
C TYR A 104 -9.27 -14.32 13.91
N ARG A 105 -10.29 -15.14 13.63
CA ARG A 105 -10.94 -15.97 14.64
C ARG A 105 -9.96 -16.98 15.21
N PHE A 106 -9.23 -17.68 14.33
CA PHE A 106 -8.19 -18.62 14.73
C PHE A 106 -7.12 -17.95 15.61
N ALA A 107 -6.64 -16.77 15.21
CA ALA A 107 -5.65 -16.02 15.99
C ALA A 107 -6.16 -15.67 17.40
N LEU A 108 -7.42 -15.23 17.52
CA LEU A 108 -8.04 -14.91 18.80
C LEU A 108 -8.23 -16.16 19.68
N GLU A 109 -8.70 -17.27 19.10
CA GLU A 109 -8.90 -18.55 19.82
C GLU A 109 -7.59 -19.18 20.29
N ASN A 110 -6.47 -18.89 19.60
CA ASN A 110 -5.15 -19.45 19.89
C ASN A 110 -4.21 -18.47 20.61
N ASN A 111 -4.74 -17.41 21.22
CA ASN A 111 -3.99 -16.42 22.01
C ASN A 111 -2.80 -15.78 21.27
N TYR A 112 -2.95 -15.54 19.95
CA TYR A 112 -1.97 -14.75 19.21
C TYR A 112 -1.89 -13.34 19.78
N ARG A 113 -0.70 -12.77 19.77
CA ARG A 113 -0.44 -11.39 20.19
C ARG A 113 -0.74 -10.47 19.01
N PHE A 114 -1.55 -9.44 19.23
CA PHE A 114 -1.93 -8.46 18.20
C PHE A 114 -1.03 -7.21 18.29
N LEU A 115 -1.14 -6.31 17.31
CA LEU A 115 -0.44 -5.02 17.22
C LEU A 115 1.05 -5.14 16.85
N SER A 116 1.76 -4.02 16.89
CA SER A 116 3.10 -3.82 16.33
C SER A 116 4.18 -4.76 16.87
N TYR A 117 4.02 -5.25 18.11
CA TYR A 117 4.95 -6.19 18.76
C TYR A 117 4.34 -7.59 18.93
N GLY A 118 3.21 -7.82 18.28
CA GLY A 118 2.53 -9.09 18.26
C GLY A 118 3.10 -10.04 17.22
N ASP A 119 2.35 -11.09 16.95
CA ASP A 119 2.68 -12.11 15.97
C ASP A 119 2.39 -11.60 14.54
N GLY A 120 3.07 -12.24 13.58
CA GLY A 120 2.92 -11.97 12.16
C GLY A 120 2.05 -13.00 11.46
N SER A 121 1.58 -12.64 10.27
CA SER A 121 0.85 -13.49 9.34
C SER A 121 1.52 -13.42 7.97
N LEU A 122 1.57 -14.56 7.28
CA LEU A 122 1.89 -14.66 5.86
C LEU A 122 0.59 -15.01 5.14
N LEU A 123 0.16 -14.13 4.26
CA LEU A 123 -1.10 -14.23 3.54
C LEU A 123 -0.82 -14.30 2.05
N TRP A 124 -1.48 -15.20 1.33
CA TRP A 124 -1.40 -15.28 -0.13
C TRP A 124 -2.63 -14.62 -0.74
N LYS A 125 -2.42 -13.87 -1.82
CA LYS A 125 -3.51 -13.22 -2.56
C LYS A 125 -4.49 -14.31 -2.98
N ASN A 126 -5.76 -14.15 -2.62
CA ASN A 126 -6.78 -15.12 -3.03
C ASN A 126 -6.92 -15.04 -4.56
N PRO A 127 -6.71 -16.13 -5.32
CA PRO A 127 -7.01 -16.11 -6.75
C PRO A 127 -8.49 -15.77 -6.92
N LYS A 128 -8.78 -14.83 -7.83
CA LYS A 128 -10.16 -14.61 -8.30
C LYS A 128 -10.67 -15.84 -9.03
#